data_AF-R6R8W7-F1
#
_entry.id   AF-R6R8W7-F1
#
_cell.length_a   1.000
_cell.length_b   1.000
_cell.length_c   1.000
_cell.angle_alpha   90.00
_cell.angle_beta   90.00
_cell.angle_gamma   90.00
#
_symmetry.space_group_name_H-M   'P 1'
#
loop_
_entity.id
_entity.type
_entity.pdbx_description
1 polymer ?
#
loop_
_entity_poly.entity_id
_entity_poly.type
_entity_poly.pdbx_seq_one_letter_code
_entity_poly.pdbx_strand_id
1 'polypeptide(L)'
;MIFKPAQLGLARLDAHELEEDKKACRKIGPCGVGKKALYLNSFYIDRRYYLPYGSITRVFKRVAMSAGGFTGKGMFASMAYLVVEYDGGKQKQCNFKDERDVDTLLALLAKEQPQIKLLSAAGEQVLEKKEAEKAARKLPELSKDAQHSLTVLKKAKEYLEAKPEIAEELSAAERRKRAQLKSKPVYKYVALIISLFGVVAAAYGIHSLLTHSGNYGIYFALFGFAAIFLFSSYNMMPTARNNNSAIMKRAEKAEAAMADYLKPYPHGTFPVPGQYAHPVVLKQMMDAVEEGRAVTVPEALEAVKNRLREVNADVQVEQEEYDEIVQIKAMFLNHDYQ
;
A
#
# COMPACT_ATOMS: atom_id res chain seq x y z
N MET A 1 -8.88 -31.68 24.45
CA MET A 1 -9.35 -30.86 23.31
C MET A 1 -10.73 -31.37 22.90
N ILE A 2 -11.72 -30.50 22.65
CA ILE A 2 -13.08 -30.94 22.30
C ILE A 2 -13.15 -31.55 20.88
N PHE A 3 -12.28 -31.14 19.95
CA PHE A 3 -12.23 -31.71 18.59
C PHE A 3 -10.79 -31.96 18.10
N LYS A 4 -10.48 -33.23 17.78
CA LYS A 4 -9.25 -33.62 17.07
C LYS A 4 -9.33 -33.15 15.62
N PRO A 5 -8.29 -32.51 15.05
CA PRO A 5 -8.32 -32.09 13.66
C PRO A 5 -8.35 -33.32 12.75
N ALA A 6 -9.14 -33.28 11.68
CA ALA A 6 -9.15 -34.34 10.67
C ALA A 6 -8.02 -34.15 9.67
N GLN A 7 -7.44 -35.27 9.25
CA GLN A 7 -6.48 -35.30 8.16
C GLN A 7 -7.19 -34.98 6.85
N LEU A 8 -6.65 -34.04 6.08
CA LEU A 8 -7.22 -33.67 4.77
C LEU A 8 -6.48 -34.35 3.60
N GLY A 9 -5.16 -34.51 3.73
CA GLY A 9 -4.29 -35.06 2.69
C GLY A 9 -3.88 -36.52 2.94
N LEU A 10 -2.97 -37.04 2.12
CA LEU A 10 -2.48 -38.42 2.22
C LEU A 10 -1.49 -38.61 3.37
N ALA A 11 -0.64 -37.61 3.64
CA ALA A 11 0.31 -37.66 4.75
C ALA A 11 -0.39 -37.47 6.11
N ARG A 12 0.12 -38.18 7.12
CA ARG A 12 -0.44 -38.22 8.47
C ARG A 12 0.66 -37.97 9.51
N LEU A 13 0.31 -37.24 10.57
CA LEU A 13 1.13 -37.17 11.78
C LEU A 13 0.71 -38.25 12.78
N ASP A 14 1.66 -38.71 13.60
CA ASP A 14 1.32 -39.55 14.73
C ASP A 14 0.31 -38.84 15.66
N ALA A 15 -0.50 -39.60 16.39
CA ALA A 15 -1.53 -39.06 17.25
C ALA A 15 -0.98 -38.13 18.34
N HIS A 16 0.15 -38.46 18.94
CA HIS A 16 0.79 -37.64 19.98
C HIS A 16 1.38 -36.37 19.37
N GLU A 17 2.13 -36.53 18.27
CA GLU A 17 2.73 -35.41 17.55
C GLU A 17 1.70 -34.39 17.07
N LEU A 18 0.56 -34.87 16.56
CA LEU A 18 -0.55 -34.02 16.11
C LEU A 18 -1.15 -33.21 17.27
N GLU A 19 -1.25 -33.80 18.45
CA GLU A 19 -1.81 -33.11 19.61
C GLU A 19 -0.85 -32.03 20.12
N GLU A 20 0.44 -32.35 20.23
CA GLU A 20 1.48 -31.39 20.62
C GLU A 20 1.61 -30.25 19.62
N ASP A 21 1.67 -30.57 18.33
CA ASP A 21 1.84 -29.58 17.27
C ASP A 21 0.61 -28.64 17.19
N LYS A 22 -0.61 -29.17 17.33
CA LYS A 22 -1.83 -28.34 17.40
C LYS A 22 -1.88 -27.47 18.65
N LYS A 23 -1.40 -27.96 19.80
CA LYS A 23 -1.32 -27.18 21.04
C LYS A 23 -0.32 -26.03 20.89
N ALA A 24 0.82 -26.28 20.26
CA ALA A 24 1.89 -25.31 20.07
C ALA A 24 1.69 -24.38 18.86
N CYS A 25 0.74 -24.68 17.96
CA CYS A 25 0.53 -23.88 16.75
C CYS A 25 0.16 -22.43 17.08
N ARG A 26 0.67 -21.49 16.29
CA ARG A 26 0.25 -20.08 16.36
C ARG A 26 -1.09 -19.94 15.66
N LYS A 27 -2.13 -19.61 16.41
CA LYS A 27 -3.48 -19.36 15.86
C LYS A 27 -3.49 -18.00 15.18
N ILE A 28 -3.89 -17.96 13.90
CA ILE A 28 -4.06 -16.74 13.12
C ILE A 28 -5.41 -16.85 12.40
N GLY A 29 -6.33 -15.96 12.75
CA GLY A 29 -7.73 -16.09 12.36
C GLY A 29 -8.28 -17.49 12.72
N PRO A 30 -9.00 -18.16 11.79
CA PRO A 30 -9.55 -19.49 12.01
C PRO A 30 -8.55 -20.64 11.72
N CYS A 31 -7.33 -20.31 11.27
CA CYS A 31 -6.27 -21.26 10.96
C CYS A 31 -5.18 -21.27 12.05
N GLY A 32 -4.19 -22.15 11.90
CA GLY A 32 -3.02 -22.18 12.77
C GLY A 32 -1.77 -22.71 12.07
N VAL A 33 -0.63 -22.10 12.37
CA VAL A 33 0.68 -22.50 11.83
C VAL A 33 1.42 -23.29 12.91
N GLY A 34 1.56 -24.60 12.70
CA GLY A 34 2.33 -25.50 13.57
C GLY A 34 3.80 -25.57 13.17
N LYS A 35 4.57 -26.41 13.85
CA LYS A 35 5.94 -26.76 13.44
C LYS A 35 5.94 -27.85 12.37
N LYS A 36 4.96 -28.76 12.40
CA LYS A 36 4.87 -29.92 11.49
C LYS A 36 3.71 -29.83 10.48
N ALA A 37 2.63 -29.12 10.83
CA ALA A 37 1.45 -29.04 9.98
C ALA A 37 0.82 -27.63 9.96
N LEU A 38 0.12 -27.36 8.85
CA LEU A 38 -0.81 -26.25 8.75
C LEU A 38 -2.22 -26.71 9.16
N TYR A 39 -2.84 -25.95 10.06
CA TYR A 39 -4.19 -26.22 10.55
C TYR A 39 -5.20 -25.31 9.88
N LEU A 40 -6.25 -25.90 9.31
CA LEU A 40 -7.22 -25.24 8.44
C LEU A 40 -8.63 -25.31 9.04
N ASN A 41 -9.47 -24.33 8.71
CA ASN A 41 -10.83 -24.29 9.19
C ASN A 41 -11.83 -25.04 8.30
N SER A 42 -12.96 -25.41 8.90
CA SER A 42 -14.21 -25.55 8.16
C SER A 42 -14.96 -24.21 8.20
N PHE A 43 -16.15 -24.17 7.59
CA PHE A 43 -16.99 -22.97 7.62
C PHE A 43 -17.36 -22.53 9.05
N TYR A 44 -17.49 -23.48 10.00
CA TYR A 44 -17.94 -23.20 11.37
C TYR A 44 -16.90 -23.50 12.45
N ILE A 45 -15.81 -24.21 12.13
CA ILE A 45 -14.88 -24.74 13.12
C ILE A 45 -13.45 -24.38 12.74
N ASP A 46 -12.81 -23.58 13.60
CA ASP A 46 -11.39 -23.25 13.52
C ASP A 46 -10.51 -24.51 13.64
N ARG A 47 -9.43 -24.58 12.86
CA ARG A 47 -8.42 -25.66 12.95
C ARG A 47 -9.05 -27.07 12.99
N ARG A 48 -10.10 -27.26 12.19
CA ARG A 48 -10.86 -28.51 12.04
C ARG A 48 -10.10 -29.55 11.23
N TYR A 49 -9.24 -29.10 10.32
CA TYR A 49 -8.43 -29.94 9.45
C TYR A 49 -6.95 -29.66 9.67
N TYR A 50 -6.08 -30.60 9.29
CA TYR A 50 -4.65 -30.39 9.23
C TYR A 50 -4.04 -31.00 7.97
N LEU A 51 -2.93 -30.40 7.54
CA LEU A 51 -2.08 -30.86 6.44
C LEU A 51 -0.61 -30.80 6.90
N PRO A 52 0.11 -31.93 6.95
CA PRO A 52 1.57 -31.91 7.13
C PRO A 52 2.24 -31.12 6.01
N TYR A 53 3.33 -30.40 6.31
CA TYR A 53 3.97 -29.52 5.33
C TYR A 53 4.48 -30.26 4.08
N GLY A 54 4.91 -31.52 4.21
CA GLY A 54 5.33 -32.33 3.06
C GLY A 54 4.22 -32.61 2.03
N SER A 55 2.94 -32.45 2.40
CA SER A 55 1.81 -32.58 1.47
C SER A 55 1.45 -31.27 0.77
N ILE A 56 1.96 -30.12 1.24
CA ILE A 56 1.56 -28.80 0.77
C ILE A 56 2.51 -28.31 -0.31
N THR A 57 1.96 -27.92 -1.45
CA THR A 57 2.75 -27.34 -2.57
C THR A 57 2.67 -25.82 -2.57
N ARG A 58 1.49 -25.25 -2.31
CA ARG A 58 1.28 -23.80 -2.31
C ARG A 58 0.30 -23.37 -1.23
N VAL A 59 0.48 -22.17 -0.71
CA VAL A 59 -0.46 -21.51 0.20
C VAL A 59 -0.54 -20.04 -0.19
N PHE A 60 -1.65 -19.60 -0.76
CA PHE A 60 -1.74 -18.23 -1.30
C PHE A 60 -3.05 -17.56 -0.94
N LYS A 61 -3.03 -16.23 -0.94
CA LYS A 61 -4.20 -15.38 -0.77
C LYS A 61 -4.94 -15.26 -2.10
N ARG A 62 -6.27 -15.38 -2.05
CA ARG A 62 -7.17 -15.06 -3.14
C ARG A 62 -8.22 -14.10 -2.64
N VAL A 63 -8.43 -12.99 -3.35
CA VAL A 63 -9.47 -12.03 -3.03
C VAL A 63 -10.60 -12.21 -4.04
N ALA A 64 -11.81 -12.53 -3.57
CA ALA A 64 -12.99 -12.42 -4.40
C ALA A 64 -13.57 -11.02 -4.21
N MET A 65 -13.68 -10.29 -5.32
CA MET A 65 -14.43 -9.04 -5.39
C MET A 65 -15.69 -9.27 -6.22
N SER A 66 -16.79 -8.61 -5.86
CA SER A 66 -17.98 -8.59 -6.71
C SER A 66 -17.70 -7.79 -8.00
N ALA A 67 -18.51 -7.98 -9.03
CA ALA A 67 -18.42 -7.21 -10.27
C ALA A 67 -18.49 -5.69 -10.05
N GLY A 68 -19.21 -5.24 -9.01
CA GLY A 68 -19.24 -3.82 -8.59
C GLY A 68 -17.93 -3.33 -7.95
N GLY A 69 -17.21 -4.22 -7.27
CA GLY A 69 -15.88 -3.93 -6.74
C GLY A 69 -14.80 -3.83 -7.83
N PHE A 70 -14.86 -4.68 -8.86
CA PHE A 70 -13.95 -4.62 -10.01
C PHE A 70 -14.08 -3.32 -10.83
N THR A 71 -15.28 -2.72 -10.85
CA THR A 71 -15.57 -1.51 -11.62
C THR A 71 -15.43 -0.22 -10.80
N GLY A 72 -15.10 -0.33 -9.50
CA GLY A 72 -15.01 0.82 -8.58
C GLY A 72 -16.34 1.52 -8.30
N LYS A 73 -17.47 0.94 -8.73
CA LYS A 73 -18.83 1.56 -8.67
C LYS A 73 -19.77 0.90 -7.67
N GLY A 74 -19.36 -0.19 -7.03
CA GLY A 74 -20.18 -0.96 -6.10
C GLY A 74 -19.62 -0.99 -4.68
N MET A 75 -20.51 -0.87 -3.69
CA MET A 75 -20.21 -1.03 -2.28
C MET A 75 -20.21 -2.52 -1.93
N PHE A 76 -19.08 -3.21 -2.07
CA PHE A 76 -18.96 -4.62 -1.69
C PHE A 76 -17.65 -4.90 -0.94
N ALA A 77 -17.76 -5.64 0.17
CA ALA A 77 -16.65 -6.12 0.96
C ALA A 77 -15.83 -7.15 0.16
N SER A 78 -14.54 -6.91 -0.01
CA SER A 78 -13.59 -7.92 -0.46
C SER A 78 -13.64 -9.11 0.52
N MET A 79 -13.79 -10.34 0.00
CA MET A 79 -13.61 -11.54 0.80
C MET A 79 -12.25 -12.14 0.50
N ALA A 80 -11.39 -12.16 1.52
CA ALA A 80 -10.08 -12.77 1.44
C ALA A 80 -10.16 -14.25 1.84
N TYR A 81 -9.61 -15.10 0.98
CA TYR A 81 -9.50 -16.53 1.16
C TYR A 81 -8.03 -16.92 1.22
N LEU A 82 -7.70 -17.84 2.11
CA LEU A 82 -6.46 -18.60 2.02
C LEU A 82 -6.75 -19.87 1.21
N VAL A 83 -5.97 -20.10 0.15
CA VAL A 83 -6.05 -21.31 -0.67
C VAL A 83 -4.80 -22.14 -0.41
N VAL A 84 -4.99 -23.40 -0.02
CA VAL A 84 -3.92 -24.36 0.20
C VAL A 84 -4.00 -25.44 -0.88
N GLU A 85 -2.95 -25.53 -1.71
CA GLU A 85 -2.75 -26.61 -2.66
C GLU A 85 -1.96 -27.73 -1.99
N TYR A 86 -2.44 -28.97 -2.13
CA TYR A 86 -1.84 -30.14 -1.52
C TYR A 86 -2.04 -31.39 -2.38
N ASP A 87 -1.23 -32.42 -2.10
CA ASP A 87 -1.27 -33.75 -2.74
C ASP A 87 -1.42 -33.69 -4.28
N GLY A 88 -0.63 -32.86 -4.95
CA GLY A 88 -0.56 -32.85 -6.42
C GLY A 88 -1.76 -32.23 -7.15
N GLY A 89 -2.54 -31.35 -6.50
CA GLY A 89 -3.55 -30.54 -7.19
C GLY A 89 -4.88 -30.36 -6.45
N LYS A 90 -5.05 -30.97 -5.27
CA LYS A 90 -6.21 -30.72 -4.43
C LYS A 90 -6.11 -29.34 -3.80
N GLN A 91 -7.26 -28.68 -3.61
CA GLN A 91 -7.32 -27.36 -3.00
C GLN A 91 -8.24 -27.33 -1.79
N LYS A 92 -7.83 -26.61 -0.75
CA LYS A 92 -8.68 -26.25 0.39
C LYS A 92 -8.71 -24.74 0.53
N GLN A 93 -9.91 -24.19 0.51
CA GLN A 93 -10.15 -22.78 0.76
C GLN A 93 -10.55 -22.56 2.22
N CYS A 94 -10.00 -21.51 2.82
CA CYS A 94 -10.24 -21.10 4.20
C CYS A 94 -10.62 -19.62 4.22
N ASN A 95 -11.80 -19.31 4.74
CA ASN A 95 -12.32 -17.95 4.76
C ASN A 95 -11.76 -17.22 5.99
N PHE A 96 -11.34 -15.98 5.81
CA PHE A 96 -10.92 -15.10 6.89
C PHE A 96 -11.89 -13.92 7.04
N LYS A 97 -12.10 -13.49 8.28
CA LYS A 97 -12.89 -12.28 8.57
C LYS A 97 -12.07 -11.02 8.34
N ASP A 98 -10.78 -11.08 8.67
CA ASP A 98 -9.81 -10.00 8.49
C ASP A 98 -8.79 -10.40 7.44
N GLU A 99 -8.62 -9.57 6.42
CA GLU A 99 -7.65 -9.79 5.35
C GLU A 99 -6.21 -9.79 5.88
N ARG A 100 -5.93 -9.00 6.93
CA ARG A 100 -4.59 -8.88 7.52
C ARG A 100 -4.13 -10.15 8.21
N ASP A 101 -5.08 -10.98 8.68
CA ASP A 101 -4.77 -12.29 9.26
C ASP A 101 -4.24 -13.24 8.18
N VAL A 102 -4.73 -13.14 6.93
CA VAL A 102 -4.19 -13.91 5.80
C VAL A 102 -2.76 -13.50 5.54
N ASP A 103 -2.49 -12.19 5.48
CA ASP A 103 -1.15 -11.66 5.24
C ASP A 103 -0.18 -12.03 6.37
N THR A 104 -0.64 -11.96 7.63
CA THR A 104 0.14 -12.38 8.80
C THR A 104 0.48 -13.87 8.74
N LEU A 105 -0.47 -14.72 8.33
CA LEU A 105 -0.25 -16.14 8.17
C LEU A 105 0.76 -16.44 7.06
N LEU A 106 0.64 -15.77 5.90
CA LEU A 106 1.58 -15.93 4.79
C LEU A 106 2.98 -15.45 5.16
N ALA A 107 3.11 -14.32 5.85
CA ALA A 107 4.40 -13.82 6.33
C ALA A 107 5.05 -14.79 7.33
N LEU A 108 4.26 -15.42 8.19
CA LEU A 108 4.74 -16.44 9.10
C LEU A 108 5.21 -17.70 8.35
N LEU A 109 4.44 -18.17 7.36
CA LEU A 109 4.83 -19.30 6.52
C LEU A 109 6.09 -19.01 5.71
N ALA A 110 6.26 -17.80 5.18
CA ALA A 110 7.48 -17.40 4.48
C ALA A 110 8.74 -17.60 5.35
N LYS A 111 8.62 -17.30 6.64
CA LYS A 111 9.70 -17.41 7.62
C LYS A 111 9.94 -18.86 8.07
N GLU A 112 8.88 -19.59 8.38
CA GLU A 112 9.00 -20.91 9.02
C GLU A 112 9.04 -22.06 8.01
N GLN A 113 8.50 -21.87 6.81
CA GLN A 113 8.38 -22.89 5.75
C GLN A 113 8.69 -22.28 4.36
N PRO A 114 9.92 -21.80 4.12
CA PRO A 114 10.28 -21.10 2.88
C PRO A 114 10.16 -21.93 1.60
N GLN A 115 10.08 -23.26 1.72
CA GLN A 115 9.86 -24.17 0.60
C GLN A 115 8.43 -24.13 0.04
N ILE A 116 7.46 -23.57 0.78
CA ILE A 116 6.07 -23.46 0.35
C ILE A 116 5.90 -22.20 -0.50
N LYS A 117 5.42 -22.36 -1.73
CA LYS A 117 5.13 -21.22 -2.62
C LYS A 117 3.93 -20.44 -2.11
N LEU A 118 4.08 -19.12 -2.00
CA LEU A 118 3.05 -18.24 -1.42
C LEU A 118 2.18 -17.50 -2.45
N LEU A 119 2.45 -17.74 -3.73
CA LEU A 119 1.67 -17.24 -4.85
C LEU A 119 0.98 -18.42 -5.55
N SER A 120 -0.18 -18.15 -6.16
CA SER A 120 -0.80 -19.12 -7.06
C SER A 120 0.08 -19.35 -8.29
N ALA A 121 -0.06 -20.50 -8.97
CA ALA A 121 0.68 -20.76 -10.20
C ALA A 121 0.43 -19.67 -11.28
N ALA A 122 -0.81 -19.19 -11.40
CA ALA A 122 -1.14 -18.08 -12.28
C ALA A 122 -0.50 -16.75 -11.82
N GLY A 123 -0.42 -16.52 -10.49
CA GLY A 123 0.27 -15.36 -9.92
C GLY A 123 1.78 -15.39 -10.18
N GLU A 124 2.42 -16.55 -10.07
CA GLU A 124 3.82 -16.77 -10.44
C GLU A 124 4.03 -16.45 -11.92
N GLN A 125 3.21 -17.02 -12.82
CA GLN A 125 3.29 -16.78 -14.27
C GLN A 125 3.08 -15.31 -14.64
N VAL A 126 2.15 -14.62 -13.99
CA VAL A 126 1.93 -13.19 -14.22
C VAL A 126 3.15 -12.39 -13.77
N LEU A 127 3.75 -12.73 -12.63
CA LEU A 127 4.97 -12.07 -12.14
C LEU A 127 6.16 -12.33 -13.08
N GLU A 128 6.40 -13.58 -13.46
CA GLU A 128 7.46 -13.96 -14.41
C GLU A 128 7.28 -13.28 -15.76
N LYS A 129 6.05 -13.22 -16.29
CA LYS A 129 5.75 -12.51 -17.54
C LYS A 129 6.03 -11.02 -17.41
N LYS A 130 5.66 -10.39 -16.29
CA LYS A 130 5.94 -8.97 -16.03
C LYS A 130 7.44 -8.70 -15.92
N GLU A 131 8.18 -9.58 -15.25
CA GLU A 131 9.64 -9.48 -15.16
C GLU A 131 10.31 -9.65 -16.53
N ALA A 132 9.83 -10.59 -17.34
CA ALA A 132 10.29 -10.79 -18.71
C ALA A 132 9.96 -9.58 -19.61
N GLU A 133 8.76 -9.01 -19.51
CA GLU A 133 8.38 -7.80 -20.25
C GLU A 133 9.18 -6.56 -19.81
N LYS A 134 9.53 -6.45 -18.52
CA LYS A 134 10.44 -5.40 -18.04
C LYS A 134 11.86 -5.63 -18.53
N ALA A 135 12.36 -6.86 -18.50
CA ALA A 135 13.70 -7.20 -18.99
C ALA A 135 13.82 -6.99 -20.50
N ALA A 136 12.77 -7.33 -21.27
CA ALA A 136 12.72 -7.14 -22.72
C ALA A 136 12.69 -5.68 -23.16
N ARG A 137 12.26 -4.76 -22.27
CA ARG A 137 12.33 -3.31 -22.52
C ARG A 137 13.75 -2.75 -22.37
N LYS A 138 14.63 -3.43 -21.62
CA LYS A 138 15.99 -2.98 -21.40
C LYS A 138 16.86 -3.22 -22.64
N LEU A 139 17.75 -2.30 -22.93
CA LEU A 139 18.75 -2.46 -23.97
C LEU A 139 19.69 -3.63 -23.61
N PRO A 140 20.05 -4.50 -24.58
CA PRO A 140 20.97 -5.60 -24.35
C PRO A 140 22.39 -5.10 -24.04
N GLU A 141 22.79 -3.99 -24.67
CA GLU A 141 24.07 -3.32 -24.43
C GLU A 141 23.85 -1.81 -24.25
N LEU A 142 24.45 -1.25 -23.20
CA LEU A 142 24.43 0.18 -22.93
C LEU A 142 25.72 0.82 -23.44
N SER A 143 25.59 2.01 -24.04
CA SER A 143 26.75 2.83 -24.40
C SER A 143 27.58 3.20 -23.17
N LYS A 144 28.87 3.55 -23.36
CA LYS A 144 29.74 3.97 -22.26
C LYS A 144 29.16 5.16 -21.48
N ASP A 145 28.52 6.09 -22.18
CA ASP A 145 27.89 7.26 -21.58
C ASP A 145 26.64 6.88 -20.78
N ALA A 146 25.82 5.95 -21.28
CA ALA A 146 24.67 5.43 -20.55
C ALA A 146 25.10 4.67 -19.27
N GLN A 147 26.16 3.86 -19.34
CA GLN A 147 26.74 3.18 -18.18
C GLN A 147 27.27 4.17 -17.13
N HIS A 148 27.90 5.25 -17.59
CA HIS A 148 28.34 6.33 -16.71
C HIS A 148 27.15 6.99 -16.01
N SER A 149 26.11 7.38 -16.76
CA SER A 149 24.87 7.95 -16.23
C SER A 149 24.23 7.03 -15.19
N LEU A 150 24.12 5.72 -15.45
CA LEU A 150 23.60 4.76 -14.47
C LEU A 150 24.41 4.70 -13.19
N THR A 151 25.75 4.74 -13.31
CA THR A 151 26.62 4.74 -12.14
C THR A 151 26.42 6.00 -11.28
N VAL A 152 26.26 7.17 -11.92
CA VAL A 152 25.97 8.43 -11.24
C VAL A 152 24.60 8.37 -10.54
N LEU A 153 23.56 7.91 -11.24
CA LEU A 153 22.20 7.82 -10.70
C LEU A 153 22.09 6.81 -9.55
N LYS A 154 22.76 5.66 -9.68
CA LYS A 154 22.79 4.62 -8.64
C LYS A 154 23.42 5.15 -7.34
N LYS A 155 24.57 5.82 -7.42
CA LYS A 155 25.22 6.43 -6.26
C LYS A 155 24.36 7.52 -5.61
N ALA A 156 23.70 8.35 -6.42
CA ALA A 156 22.79 9.37 -5.91
C ALA A 156 21.56 8.75 -5.21
N LYS A 157 21.05 7.64 -5.74
CA LYS A 157 19.94 6.89 -5.15
C LYS A 157 20.34 6.26 -3.82
N GLU A 158 21.48 5.57 -3.78
CA GLU A 158 22.04 4.99 -2.56
C GLU A 158 22.28 6.07 -1.49
N TYR A 159 22.72 7.26 -1.90
CA TYR A 159 22.88 8.40 -1.00
C TYR A 159 21.53 8.82 -0.37
N LEU A 160 20.47 8.99 -1.17
CA LEU A 160 19.14 9.32 -0.63
C LEU A 160 18.55 8.20 0.24
N GLU A 161 18.81 6.94 -0.11
CA GLU A 161 18.35 5.76 0.64
C GLU A 161 19.07 5.62 2.00
N ALA A 162 20.19 6.30 2.22
CA ALA A 162 20.85 6.34 3.52
C ALA A 162 20.09 7.18 4.57
N LYS A 163 19.22 8.11 4.14
CA LYS A 163 18.31 8.90 4.99
C LYS A 163 16.92 9.03 4.33
N PRO A 164 16.14 7.94 4.27
CA PRO A 164 14.88 7.91 3.54
C PRO A 164 13.87 8.94 4.08
N GLU A 165 13.94 9.28 5.36
CA GLU A 165 13.03 10.22 6.02
C GLU A 165 13.03 11.62 5.38
N ILE A 166 14.14 12.04 4.77
CA ILE A 166 14.26 13.37 4.13
C ILE A 166 13.50 13.38 2.80
N ALA A 167 13.65 12.31 2.00
CA ALA A 167 12.93 12.17 0.74
C ALA A 167 11.42 11.93 0.96
N GLU A 168 11.07 11.10 1.94
CA GLU A 168 9.67 10.85 2.32
C GLU A 168 8.97 12.12 2.79
N GLU A 169 9.64 12.93 3.63
CA GLU A 169 9.08 14.20 4.11
C GLU A 169 8.94 15.21 2.98
N LEU A 170 9.90 15.30 2.05
CA LEU A 170 9.81 16.15 0.87
C LEU A 170 8.60 15.77 -0.01
N SER A 171 8.47 14.48 -0.35
CA SER A 171 7.31 13.98 -1.10
C SER A 171 5.99 14.25 -0.38
N ALA A 172 5.91 13.98 0.93
CA ALA A 172 4.71 14.21 1.72
C ALA A 172 4.33 15.69 1.83
N ALA A 173 5.31 16.57 2.04
CA ALA A 173 5.11 18.01 2.15
C ALA A 173 4.67 18.62 0.81
N GLU A 174 5.30 18.22 -0.31
CA GLU A 174 4.94 18.70 -1.65
C GLU A 174 3.54 18.22 -2.07
N ARG A 175 3.16 16.97 -1.75
CA ARG A 175 1.79 16.48 -1.95
C ARG A 175 0.77 17.30 -1.16
N ARG A 176 1.06 17.62 0.09
CA ARG A 176 0.20 18.47 0.93
C ARG A 176 0.09 19.89 0.38
N LYS A 177 1.21 20.50 -0.03
CA LYS A 177 1.26 21.81 -0.70
C LYS A 177 0.41 21.82 -1.96
N ARG A 178 0.52 20.80 -2.82
CA ARG A 178 -0.28 20.68 -4.04
C ARG A 178 -1.76 20.57 -3.74
N ALA A 179 -2.15 19.70 -2.81
CA ALA A 179 -3.54 19.53 -2.39
C ALA A 179 -4.10 20.85 -1.85
N GLN A 180 -3.32 21.59 -1.06
CA GLN A 180 -3.70 22.91 -0.53
C GLN A 180 -3.89 23.94 -1.65
N LEU A 181 -2.97 24.04 -2.60
CA LEU A 181 -3.03 24.98 -3.73
C LEU A 181 -4.20 24.70 -4.69
N LYS A 182 -4.61 23.43 -4.83
CA LYS A 182 -5.77 23.04 -5.65
C LYS A 182 -7.08 23.07 -4.88
N SER A 183 -7.05 23.05 -3.55
CA SER A 183 -8.25 23.16 -2.72
C SER A 183 -8.79 24.59 -2.73
N LYS A 184 -10.10 24.76 -2.94
CA LYS A 184 -10.76 26.04 -2.70
C LYS A 184 -10.89 26.25 -1.19
N PRO A 185 -10.46 27.39 -0.62
CA PRO A 185 -10.55 27.64 0.82
C PRO A 185 -12.00 27.56 1.34
N VAL A 186 -12.98 27.86 0.48
CA VAL A 186 -14.42 27.72 0.74
C VAL A 186 -14.79 26.34 1.27
N TYR A 187 -14.19 25.26 0.77
CA TYR A 187 -14.54 23.90 1.23
C TYR A 187 -14.19 23.66 2.71
N LYS A 188 -13.12 24.30 3.23
CA LYS A 188 -12.77 24.19 4.65
C LYS A 188 -13.77 24.94 5.53
N TYR A 189 -14.24 26.11 5.08
CA TYR A 189 -15.27 26.86 5.79
C TYR A 189 -16.63 26.15 5.74
N VAL A 190 -17.01 25.59 4.60
CA VAL A 190 -18.22 24.77 4.48
C VAL A 190 -18.15 23.56 5.40
N ALA A 191 -17.03 22.83 5.43
CA ALA A 191 -16.81 21.72 6.35
C ALA A 191 -16.94 22.16 7.82
N LEU A 192 -16.37 23.32 8.19
CA LEU A 192 -16.46 23.87 9.54
C LEU A 192 -17.90 24.24 9.91
N ILE A 193 -18.64 24.90 9.02
CA ILE A 193 -20.03 25.29 9.23
C ILE A 193 -20.92 24.04 9.40
N ILE A 194 -20.76 23.03 8.53
CA ILE A 194 -21.52 21.78 8.64
C ILE A 194 -21.17 21.06 9.94
N SER A 195 -19.90 21.06 10.36
CA SER A 195 -19.48 20.48 11.65
C SER A 195 -20.15 21.19 12.83
N LEU A 196 -20.23 22.52 12.80
CA LEU A 196 -20.89 23.31 13.84
C LEU A 196 -22.40 22.99 13.91
N PHE A 197 -23.08 22.93 12.76
CA PHE A 197 -24.47 22.48 12.71
C PHE A 197 -24.63 21.04 13.18
N GLY A 198 -23.66 20.16 12.90
CA GLY A 198 -23.61 18.80 13.42
C GLY A 198 -23.56 18.75 14.95
N VAL A 199 -22.74 19.60 15.58
CA VAL A 199 -22.68 19.74 17.04
C VAL A 199 -24.01 20.22 17.62
N VAL A 200 -24.63 21.24 17.01
CA VAL A 200 -25.94 21.75 17.46
C VAL A 200 -27.02 20.69 17.31
N ALA A 201 -27.06 19.98 16.18
CA ALA A 201 -28.00 18.90 15.94
C ALA A 201 -27.81 17.72 16.91
N ALA A 202 -26.56 17.35 17.20
CA ALA A 202 -26.24 16.31 18.17
C ALA A 202 -26.70 16.71 19.59
N ALA A 203 -26.38 17.93 20.01
CA ALA A 203 -26.78 18.45 21.32
C ALA A 203 -28.30 18.52 21.46
N TYR A 204 -29.00 19.02 20.43
CA TYR A 204 -30.46 19.06 20.39
C TYR A 204 -31.06 17.64 20.43
N GLY A 205 -30.53 16.71 19.63
CA GLY A 205 -30.99 15.32 19.60
C GLY A 205 -30.83 14.63 20.95
N ILE A 206 -29.69 14.80 21.62
CA ILE A 206 -29.45 14.28 22.97
C ILE A 206 -30.44 14.91 23.97
N HIS A 207 -30.62 16.22 23.93
CA HIS A 207 -31.55 16.91 24.82
C HIS A 207 -32.99 16.40 24.65
N SER A 208 -33.47 16.32 23.40
CA SER A 208 -34.80 15.81 23.04
C SER A 208 -35.02 14.37 23.52
N LEU A 209 -34.01 13.50 23.41
CA LEU A 209 -34.06 12.13 23.93
C LEU A 209 -34.15 12.09 25.47
N LEU A 210 -33.42 12.97 26.17
CA LEU A 210 -33.42 13.02 27.64
C LEU A 210 -34.74 13.57 28.19
N THR A 211 -35.29 14.61 27.58
CA THR A 211 -36.55 15.27 27.99
C THR A 211 -37.80 14.63 27.38
N HIS A 212 -37.66 13.51 26.66
CA HIS A 212 -38.75 12.82 25.94
C HIS A 212 -39.56 13.76 25.04
N SER A 213 -38.90 14.78 24.49
CA SER A 213 -39.54 15.86 23.74
C SER A 213 -39.43 15.59 22.24
N GLY A 214 -40.41 14.87 21.69
CA GLY A 214 -40.57 14.61 20.26
C GLY A 214 -39.91 13.33 19.74
N ASN A 215 -40.49 12.75 18.68
CA ASN A 215 -40.08 11.45 18.11
C ASN A 215 -38.83 11.50 17.23
N TYR A 216 -38.25 12.69 16.97
CA TYR A 216 -37.16 12.86 16.01
C TYR A 216 -35.77 13.03 16.65
N GLY A 217 -35.65 13.06 17.98
CA GLY A 217 -34.39 13.30 18.69
C GLY A 217 -33.26 12.34 18.30
N ILE A 218 -33.57 11.06 18.06
CA ILE A 218 -32.59 10.06 17.62
C ILE A 218 -32.00 10.37 16.25
N TYR A 219 -32.80 10.88 15.31
CA TYR A 219 -32.33 11.22 13.97
C TYR A 219 -31.43 12.44 13.98
N PHE A 220 -31.77 13.47 14.77
CA PHE A 220 -30.92 14.64 14.96
C PHE A 220 -29.59 14.29 15.64
N ALA A 221 -29.61 13.40 16.63
CA ALA A 221 -28.40 12.90 17.27
C ALA A 221 -27.50 12.14 16.29
N LEU A 222 -28.06 11.16 15.57
CA LEU A 222 -27.32 10.35 14.59
C LEU A 222 -26.76 11.20 13.44
N PHE A 223 -27.57 12.12 12.89
CA PHE A 223 -27.12 13.02 11.85
C PHE A 223 -26.01 13.95 12.34
N GLY A 224 -26.17 14.52 13.55
CA GLY A 224 -25.17 15.38 14.17
C GLY A 224 -23.83 14.67 14.38
N PHE A 225 -23.86 13.46 14.94
CA PHE A 225 -22.66 12.63 15.08
C PHE A 225 -22.04 12.27 13.73
N ALA A 226 -22.84 11.85 12.76
CA ALA A 226 -22.35 11.53 11.41
C ALA A 226 -21.63 12.73 10.76
N ALA A 227 -22.20 13.94 10.86
CA ALA A 227 -21.57 15.16 10.36
C ALA A 227 -20.24 15.46 11.08
N ILE A 228 -20.20 15.35 12.41
CA ILE A 228 -18.96 15.57 13.19
C ILE A 228 -17.88 14.56 12.80
N PHE A 229 -18.20 13.27 12.73
CA PHE A 229 -17.24 12.22 12.39
C PHE A 229 -16.74 12.33 10.94
N LEU A 230 -17.62 12.70 10.01
CA LEU A 230 -17.24 12.91 8.62
C LEU A 230 -16.18 14.01 8.52
N PHE A 231 -16.48 15.22 8.99
CA PHE A 231 -15.59 16.36 8.76
C PHE A 231 -14.37 16.43 9.70
N SER A 232 -14.41 15.75 10.84
CA SER A 232 -13.23 15.57 11.70
C SER A 232 -12.21 14.60 11.12
N SER A 233 -12.65 13.52 10.45
CA SER A 233 -11.76 12.49 9.91
C SER A 233 -11.02 12.92 8.64
N TYR A 234 -11.60 13.79 7.81
CA TYR A 234 -10.97 14.23 6.56
C TYR A 234 -9.82 15.24 6.71
N ASN A 235 -9.36 15.56 7.92
CA ASN A 235 -8.41 16.67 8.15
C ASN A 235 -8.86 17.95 7.40
N MET A 236 -10.17 18.19 7.26
CA MET A 236 -10.70 19.35 6.54
C MET A 236 -10.81 20.58 7.44
N MET A 237 -10.77 20.37 8.76
CA MET A 237 -10.81 21.46 9.73
C MET A 237 -9.49 22.25 9.71
N PRO A 238 -9.55 23.59 9.67
CA PRO A 238 -8.37 24.42 9.82
C PRO A 238 -7.84 24.27 11.25
N THR A 239 -6.63 23.72 11.40
CA THR A 239 -5.93 23.63 12.69
C THR A 239 -4.59 24.38 12.64
N ALA A 240 -3.92 24.53 13.78
CA ALA A 240 -2.60 25.18 13.85
C ALA A 240 -1.56 24.53 12.91
N ARG A 241 -1.69 23.22 12.66
CA ARG A 241 -0.82 22.45 11.74
C ARG A 241 -1.46 22.21 10.36
N ASN A 242 -2.70 22.64 10.14
CA ASN A 242 -3.48 22.37 8.93
C ASN A 242 -4.11 23.66 8.35
N ASN A 243 -3.30 24.72 8.27
CA ASN A 243 -3.64 25.97 7.61
C ASN A 243 -2.62 26.25 6.48
N ASN A 244 -2.94 27.22 5.63
CA ASN A 244 -2.11 27.53 4.47
C ASN A 244 -0.66 27.85 4.87
N SER A 245 -0.45 28.74 5.85
CA SER A 245 0.90 29.14 6.28
C SER A 245 1.72 27.96 6.80
N ALA A 246 1.13 27.10 7.64
CA ALA A 246 1.80 25.93 8.18
C ALA A 246 2.17 24.92 7.07
N ILE A 247 1.30 24.73 6.08
CA ILE A 247 1.55 23.82 4.94
C ILE A 247 2.68 24.36 4.07
N MET A 248 2.66 25.65 3.72
CA MET A 248 3.72 26.27 2.91
C MET A 248 5.07 26.25 3.64
N LYS A 249 5.11 26.62 4.92
CA LYS A 249 6.33 26.58 5.75
C LYS A 249 6.89 25.16 5.88
N ARG A 250 6.03 24.13 5.96
CA ARG A 250 6.48 22.73 6.01
C ARG A 250 7.15 22.32 4.70
N ALA A 251 6.59 22.71 3.57
CA ALA A 251 7.18 22.44 2.25
C ALA A 251 8.53 23.15 2.08
N GLU A 252 8.59 24.46 2.37
CA GLU A 252 9.86 25.22 2.35
C GLU A 252 10.93 24.59 3.25
N LYS A 253 10.53 24.15 4.45
CA LYS A 253 11.45 23.46 5.38
C LYS A 253 11.93 22.13 4.82
N ALA A 254 11.07 21.36 4.14
CA ALA A 254 11.45 20.08 3.55
C ALA A 254 12.40 20.27 2.35
N GLU A 255 12.14 21.27 1.51
CA GLU A 255 13.04 21.65 0.41
C GLU A 255 14.41 22.11 0.94
N ALA A 256 14.42 22.95 1.99
CA ALA A 256 15.67 23.38 2.63
C ALA A 256 16.43 22.22 3.28
N ALA A 257 15.73 21.31 3.97
CA ALA A 257 16.35 20.12 4.57
C ALA A 257 16.96 19.20 3.51
N MET A 258 16.29 19.04 2.36
CA MET A 258 16.84 18.30 1.24
C MET A 258 18.08 19.00 0.68
N ALA A 259 18.00 20.31 0.41
CA ALA A 259 19.14 21.08 -0.10
C ALA A 259 20.36 20.98 0.84
N ASP A 260 20.14 21.11 2.16
CA ASP A 260 21.18 20.94 3.17
C ASP A 260 21.77 19.53 3.18
N TYR A 261 20.93 18.51 3.01
CA TYR A 261 21.37 17.12 2.94
C TYR A 261 22.19 16.80 1.69
N LEU A 262 21.93 17.49 0.58
CA LEU A 262 22.67 17.30 -0.66
C LEU A 262 24.03 18.03 -0.68
N LYS A 263 24.25 19.03 0.18
CA LYS A 263 25.53 19.78 0.25
C LYS A 263 26.78 18.89 0.43
N PRO A 264 26.81 17.92 1.37
CA PRO A 264 27.98 17.07 1.57
C PRO A 264 28.03 15.86 0.61
N TYR A 265 27.29 15.86 -0.51
CA TYR A 265 27.28 14.73 -1.44
C TYR A 265 28.69 14.42 -1.98
N PRO A 266 29.22 13.19 -1.78
CA PRO A 266 30.64 12.90 -1.98
C PRO A 266 31.04 12.63 -3.44
N HIS A 267 30.08 12.58 -4.38
CA HIS A 267 30.32 12.17 -5.76
C HIS A 267 30.20 13.32 -6.77
N GLY A 268 30.47 14.56 -6.33
CA GLY A 268 30.43 15.76 -7.16
C GLY A 268 29.08 16.48 -7.07
N THR A 269 28.59 17.01 -8.19
CA THR A 269 27.27 17.67 -8.23
C THR A 269 26.17 16.62 -8.20
N PHE A 270 25.16 16.81 -7.34
CA PHE A 270 24.00 15.92 -7.30
C PHE A 270 23.26 15.93 -8.64
N PRO A 271 22.83 14.78 -9.20
CA PRO A 271 22.39 14.68 -10.59
C PRO A 271 21.04 15.35 -10.90
N VAL A 272 20.28 15.76 -9.88
CA VAL A 272 19.00 16.45 -10.03
C VAL A 272 18.90 17.66 -9.11
N PRO A 273 18.08 18.67 -9.44
CA PRO A 273 17.72 19.73 -8.50
C PRO A 273 17.16 19.17 -7.19
N GLY A 274 17.45 19.83 -6.06
CA GLY A 274 17.02 19.36 -4.74
C GLY A 274 15.50 19.16 -4.59
N GLN A 275 14.71 19.99 -5.27
CA GLN A 275 13.25 19.86 -5.34
C GLN A 275 12.76 18.56 -6.02
N TYR A 276 13.61 17.87 -6.78
CA TYR A 276 13.33 16.58 -7.43
C TYR A 276 14.13 15.42 -6.83
N ALA A 277 14.90 15.65 -5.76
CA ALA A 277 15.78 14.65 -5.18
C ALA A 277 14.97 13.60 -4.39
N HIS A 278 14.53 12.55 -5.07
CA HIS A 278 13.79 11.44 -4.47
C HIS A 278 14.27 10.11 -5.08
N PRO A 279 14.40 9.01 -4.29
CA PRO A 279 14.84 7.71 -4.81
C PRO A 279 14.03 7.21 -6.01
N VAL A 280 12.71 7.43 -5.98
CA VAL A 280 11.81 7.08 -7.11
C VAL A 280 12.12 7.89 -8.38
N VAL A 281 12.49 9.17 -8.26
CA VAL A 281 12.90 9.96 -9.44
C VAL A 281 14.15 9.36 -10.05
N LEU A 282 15.15 9.04 -9.23
CA LEU A 282 16.39 8.44 -9.70
C LEU A 282 16.18 7.04 -10.26
N LYS A 283 15.26 6.24 -9.69
CA LYS A 283 14.84 4.95 -10.25
C LYS A 283 14.26 5.13 -11.65
N GLN A 284 13.29 6.03 -11.83
CA GLN A 284 12.70 6.25 -13.15
C GLN A 284 13.69 6.83 -14.18
N MET A 285 14.65 7.63 -13.73
CA MET A 285 15.77 8.07 -14.57
C MET A 285 16.67 6.89 -14.98
N MET A 286 16.98 5.98 -14.05
CA MET A 286 17.73 4.76 -14.36
C MET A 286 16.96 3.89 -15.35
N ASP A 287 15.66 3.67 -15.13
CA ASP A 287 14.81 2.92 -16.06
C ASP A 287 14.79 3.58 -17.45
N ALA A 288 14.77 4.91 -17.54
CA ALA A 288 14.87 5.62 -18.81
C ALA A 288 16.20 5.36 -19.55
N VAL A 289 17.30 5.27 -18.81
CA VAL A 289 18.61 4.96 -19.41
C VAL A 289 18.70 3.48 -19.79
N GLU A 290 18.24 2.57 -18.94
CA GLU A 290 18.23 1.13 -19.21
C GLU A 290 17.33 0.77 -20.39
N GLU A 291 16.20 1.43 -20.57
CA GLU A 291 15.28 1.24 -21.70
C GLU A 291 15.69 2.02 -22.97
N GLY A 292 16.82 2.73 -22.94
CA GLY A 292 17.31 3.48 -24.11
C GLY A 292 16.52 4.75 -24.45
N ARG A 293 15.66 5.23 -23.53
CA ARG A 293 14.94 6.50 -23.66
C ARG A 293 15.82 7.73 -23.37
N ALA A 294 16.97 7.52 -22.72
CA ALA A 294 17.96 8.54 -22.42
C ALA A 294 19.37 7.95 -22.40
N VAL A 295 20.39 8.77 -22.65
CA VAL A 295 21.81 8.40 -22.53
C VAL A 295 22.47 9.18 -21.41
N THR A 296 22.13 10.46 -21.27
CA THR A 296 22.73 11.37 -20.28
C THR A 296 21.80 11.61 -19.08
N VAL A 297 22.36 12.03 -17.94
CA VAL A 297 21.59 12.40 -16.74
C VAL A 297 20.52 13.48 -17.03
N PRO A 298 20.81 14.58 -17.75
CA PRO A 298 19.80 15.57 -18.12
C PRO A 298 18.67 15.00 -19.00
N GLU A 299 19.01 14.17 -19.99
CA GLU A 299 18.01 13.50 -20.83
C GLU A 299 17.11 12.57 -20.01
N ALA A 300 17.67 11.85 -19.05
CA ALA A 300 16.91 10.96 -18.18
C ALA A 300 15.92 11.75 -17.31
N LEU A 301 16.31 12.93 -16.81
CA LEU A 301 15.40 13.81 -16.06
C LEU A 301 14.27 14.32 -16.96
N GLU A 302 14.58 14.72 -18.20
CA GLU A 302 13.57 15.14 -19.18
C GLU A 302 12.63 13.98 -19.55
N ALA A 303 13.13 12.75 -19.67
CA ALA A 303 12.30 11.57 -19.90
C ALA A 303 11.30 11.34 -18.75
N VAL A 304 11.72 11.53 -17.49
CA VAL A 304 10.81 11.46 -16.33
C VAL A 304 9.77 12.57 -16.37
N LYS A 305 10.18 13.81 -16.68
CA LYS A 305 9.24 14.93 -16.84
C LYS A 305 8.20 14.63 -17.92
N ASN A 306 8.64 14.18 -19.11
CA ASN A 306 7.72 13.83 -20.20
C ASN A 306 6.74 12.73 -19.79
N ARG A 307 7.21 11.68 -19.11
CA ARG A 307 6.34 10.61 -18.63
C ARG A 307 5.30 11.12 -17.63
N LEU A 308 5.69 11.98 -16.68
CA LEU A 308 4.76 12.57 -15.71
C LEU A 308 3.72 13.50 -16.35
N ARG A 309 4.04 14.15 -17.47
CA ARG A 309 3.12 14.95 -18.29
C ARG A 309 2.11 14.06 -19.03
N GLU A 310 2.55 12.94 -19.60
CA GLU A 310 1.71 12.00 -20.34
C GLU A 310 0.65 11.33 -19.46
N VAL A 311 1.01 10.97 -18.22
CA VAL A 311 0.09 10.26 -17.32
C VAL A 311 -0.97 11.23 -16.79
N ASN A 312 -2.14 11.24 -17.44
CA ASN A 312 -3.33 11.98 -17.01
C ASN A 312 -4.39 11.03 -16.43
N ALA A 313 -5.61 11.52 -16.18
CA ALA A 313 -6.69 10.72 -15.57
C ALA A 313 -7.20 9.57 -16.47
N ASP A 314 -6.91 9.62 -17.76
CA ASP A 314 -7.43 8.68 -18.76
C ASP A 314 -6.40 7.60 -19.13
N VAL A 315 -5.16 7.72 -18.64
CA VAL A 315 -4.07 6.77 -18.90
C VAL A 315 -4.05 5.70 -17.81
N GLN A 316 -4.27 4.45 -18.21
CA GLN A 316 -4.07 3.31 -17.33
C GLN A 316 -2.58 2.97 -17.25
N VAL A 317 -2.07 2.89 -16.03
CA VAL A 317 -0.69 2.50 -15.71
C VAL A 317 -0.71 1.28 -14.78
N GLU A 318 0.39 0.54 -14.76
CA GLU A 318 0.56 -0.54 -13.78
C GLU A 318 0.56 0.01 -12.35
N GLN A 319 0.13 -0.81 -11.38
CA GLN A 319 0.01 -0.37 -9.97
C GLN A 319 1.34 0.16 -9.41
N GLU A 320 2.46 -0.50 -9.72
CA GLU A 320 3.79 -0.05 -9.28
C GLU A 320 4.13 1.33 -9.85
N GLU A 321 3.86 1.53 -11.15
CA GLU A 321 4.08 2.83 -11.79
C GLU A 321 3.15 3.90 -11.19
N TYR A 322 1.89 3.55 -10.90
CA TYR A 322 0.96 4.44 -10.21
C TYR A 322 1.51 4.88 -8.84
N ASP A 323 1.96 3.92 -8.03
CA ASP A 323 2.48 4.16 -6.68
C ASP A 323 3.72 5.06 -6.70
N GLU A 324 4.59 4.89 -7.70
CA GLU A 324 5.74 5.76 -7.93
C GLU A 324 5.34 7.17 -8.35
N ILE A 325 4.47 7.28 -9.36
CA ILE A 325 3.99 8.57 -9.87
C ILE A 325 3.33 9.37 -8.75
N VAL A 326 2.48 8.74 -7.93
CA VAL A 326 1.83 9.39 -6.79
C VAL A 326 2.84 9.96 -5.80
N GLN A 327 3.98 9.30 -5.59
CA GLN A 327 5.03 9.78 -4.68
C GLN A 327 5.73 11.04 -5.19
N ILE A 328 6.01 11.13 -6.49
CA ILE A 328 6.90 12.19 -7.02
C ILE A 328 6.16 13.31 -7.75
N LYS A 329 4.97 13.05 -8.32
CA LYS A 329 4.31 13.99 -9.25
C LYS A 329 4.03 15.38 -8.65
N ALA A 330 3.72 15.45 -7.36
CA ALA A 330 3.49 16.74 -6.70
C ALA A 330 4.76 17.61 -6.64
N MET A 331 5.93 17.00 -6.45
CA MET A 331 7.22 17.70 -6.42
C MET A 331 7.50 18.38 -7.76
N PHE A 332 7.19 17.70 -8.86
CA PHE A 332 7.29 18.26 -10.21
C PHE A 332 6.24 19.36 -10.44
N LEU A 333 4.96 19.07 -10.19
CA LEU A 333 3.84 19.98 -10.44
C LEU A 333 3.88 21.30 -9.65
N ASN A 334 4.56 21.33 -8.50
CA ASN A 334 4.70 22.55 -7.69
C ASN A 334 5.85 23.45 -8.15
N HIS A 335 6.77 22.93 -8.96
CA HIS A 335 7.93 23.65 -9.47
C HIS A 335 7.82 23.92 -10.97
N ASP A 336 6.58 23.97 -11.47
CA ASP A 336 6.22 24.34 -12.84
C ASP A 336 7.17 23.77 -13.89
N TYR A 337 7.43 22.47 -13.81
CA TYR A 337 8.15 21.72 -14.85
C TYR A 337 7.37 21.63 -16.17
N GLN A 338 6.49 22.60 -16.45
CA GLN A 338 5.58 22.63 -17.58
C GLN A 338 6.29 22.38 -18.89
#